data_AF-A0A7W6F4U5-F1
#
_entry.id   AF-A0A7W6F4U5-F1
#
_cell.length_a   1.000
_cell.length_b   1.000
_cell.length_c   1.000
_cell.angle_alpha   90.00
_cell.angle_beta   90.00
_cell.angle_gamma   90.00
#
_symmetry.space_group_name_H-M   'P 1'
#
loop_
_entity.id
_entity.type
_entity.pdbx_description
1 polymer ?
#
loop_
_entity_poly.entity_id
_entity_poly.type
_entity_poly.pdbx_seq_one_letter_code
_entity_poly.pdbx_strand_id
1 'polypeptide(L)'
;MILRQGARGDAVKALQQKLHPYQPGLQTDGIFGPLTERAVRSYQRRQGLYPADGIVGPITNAALSADKDTGADRAPRPPARRPDGLGKPVSDAADRARHRPMPSGGAMAVARVQVSRLGRKFIFDHEAQRGKSNRLHHPSTGSGVTIGLGYDMKDRSSATVQRDLETIEVPAAIAHTASFGAGKSGSAAAEFVRNNKNLIDLTDVQQQGLLAHIVPQYENLVKRSIKVPLHQHEFDALVSYAYNPGGGWRKTTAFVNEGLVHDAMMEIKRYVYSRGELIRSLVARRAAEAALFLYGEYK
;
A
#
# COMPACT_ATOMS: atom_id res chain seq x y z
N MET A 1 3.61 17.74 12.93
CA MET A 1 4.16 17.29 14.23
C MET A 1 3.88 15.80 14.38
N ILE A 2 4.85 15.02 14.89
CA ILE A 2 4.70 13.58 15.18
C ILE A 2 4.93 13.39 16.70
N LEU A 3 4.05 12.67 17.38
CA LEU A 3 4.21 12.31 18.79
C LEU A 3 4.25 10.79 18.95
N ARG A 4 5.26 10.30 19.68
CA ARG A 4 5.50 8.87 19.94
C ARG A 4 6.09 8.69 21.33
N GLN A 5 6.27 7.43 21.73
CA GLN A 5 6.88 7.11 23.03
C GLN A 5 8.19 7.87 23.25
N GLY A 6 8.34 8.46 24.45
CA GLY A 6 9.47 9.32 24.81
C GLY A 6 9.29 10.80 24.50
N ALA A 7 8.31 11.19 23.67
CA ALA A 7 7.95 12.60 23.48
C ALA A 7 7.45 13.22 24.79
N ARG A 8 7.74 14.50 25.00
CA ARG A 8 7.31 15.26 26.18
C ARG A 8 6.85 16.67 25.83
N GLY A 9 6.06 17.28 26.72
CA GLY A 9 5.66 18.68 26.64
C GLY A 9 4.19 18.90 26.29
N ASP A 10 3.83 20.15 26.00
CA ASP A 10 2.42 20.56 25.90
C ASP A 10 1.68 19.92 24.73
N ALA A 11 2.41 19.59 23.66
CA ALA A 11 1.90 18.79 22.55
C ALA A 11 1.37 17.41 23.02
N VAL A 12 2.06 16.77 23.96
CA VAL A 12 1.65 15.49 24.53
C VAL A 12 0.48 15.67 25.49
N LYS A 13 0.46 16.74 26.28
CA LYS A 13 -0.70 17.07 27.14
C LYS A 13 -1.96 17.27 26.31
N ALA A 14 -1.87 18.05 25.24
CA ALA A 14 -2.99 18.28 24.33
C ALA A 14 -3.49 16.97 23.70
N LEU A 15 -2.58 16.07 23.33
CA LEU A 15 -2.95 14.73 22.86
C LEU A 15 -3.65 13.92 23.95
N GLN A 16 -3.07 13.81 25.15
CA GLN A 16 -3.63 13.04 26.27
C GLN A 16 -5.06 13.50 26.59
N GLN A 17 -5.29 14.83 26.64
CA GLN A 17 -6.62 15.41 26.81
C GLN A 17 -7.61 14.99 25.71
N LYS A 18 -7.18 15.01 24.44
CA LYS A 18 -8.02 14.54 23.31
C LYS A 18 -8.35 13.05 23.40
N LEU A 19 -7.51 12.25 24.06
CA LEU A 19 -7.70 10.81 24.21
C LEU A 19 -8.60 10.42 25.39
N HIS A 20 -8.88 11.32 26.34
CA HIS A 20 -9.71 11.01 27.52
C HIS A 20 -11.07 10.38 27.20
N PRO A 21 -11.84 10.81 26.17
CA PRO A 21 -13.11 10.18 25.82
C PRO A 21 -12.96 8.70 25.42
N TYR A 22 -11.78 8.31 24.94
CA TYR A 22 -11.49 6.97 24.43
C TYR A 22 -10.68 6.12 25.42
N GLN A 23 -10.02 6.75 26.39
CA GLN A 23 -9.26 6.09 27.45
C GLN A 23 -9.48 6.84 28.77
N PRO A 24 -10.60 6.58 29.46
CA PRO A 24 -10.82 7.09 30.81
C PRO A 24 -9.66 6.71 31.74
N GLY A 25 -9.21 7.66 32.55
CA GLY A 25 -8.10 7.46 33.50
C GLY A 25 -6.70 7.60 32.91
N LEU A 26 -6.54 7.99 31.64
CA LEU A 26 -5.23 8.38 31.12
C LEU A 26 -4.76 9.68 31.80
N GLN A 27 -3.54 9.69 32.35
CA GLN A 27 -2.97 10.88 32.96
C GLN A 27 -2.54 11.91 31.89
N THR A 28 -2.74 13.20 32.18
CA THR A 28 -2.24 14.32 31.37
C THR A 28 -0.96 14.88 31.99
N ASP A 29 0.10 14.07 32.04
CA ASP A 29 1.40 14.43 32.60
C ASP A 29 2.34 15.08 31.57
N GLY A 30 1.95 15.10 30.29
CA GLY A 30 2.77 15.57 29.18
C GLY A 30 3.92 14.63 28.84
N ILE A 31 3.89 13.37 29.28
CA ILE A 31 4.87 12.33 28.98
C ILE A 31 4.21 11.28 28.11
N PHE A 32 4.75 11.06 26.92
CA PHE A 32 4.26 10.02 26.02
C PHE A 32 4.86 8.68 26.47
N GLY A 33 4.30 8.11 27.53
CA GLY A 33 4.66 6.80 28.06
C GLY A 33 3.86 5.66 27.43
N PRO A 34 4.09 4.41 27.89
CA PRO A 34 3.37 3.23 27.40
C PRO A 34 1.84 3.34 27.51
N LEU A 35 1.33 4.04 28.53
CA LEU A 35 -0.11 4.26 28.69
C LEU A 35 -0.69 5.18 27.61
N THR A 36 0.02 6.26 27.27
CA THR A 36 -0.38 7.16 26.17
C THR A 36 -0.30 6.46 24.83
N GLU A 37 0.76 5.68 24.58
CA GLU A 37 0.86 4.86 23.37
C GLU A 37 -0.31 3.89 23.25
N ARG A 38 -0.64 3.16 24.33
CA ARG A 38 -1.79 2.25 24.35
C ARG A 38 -3.11 2.97 24.06
N ALA A 39 -3.29 4.18 24.59
CA ALA A 39 -4.46 5.01 24.34
C ALA A 39 -4.54 5.42 22.86
N VAL A 40 -3.43 5.86 22.27
CA VAL A 40 -3.34 6.19 20.84
C VAL A 40 -3.65 4.99 19.97
N ARG A 41 -3.06 3.81 20.25
CA ARG A 41 -3.37 2.57 19.52
C ARG A 41 -4.87 2.25 19.58
N SER A 42 -5.46 2.38 20.76
CA SER A 42 -6.88 2.07 20.96
C SER A 42 -7.78 3.05 20.20
N TYR A 43 -7.42 4.34 20.19
CA TYR A 43 -8.09 5.34 19.36
C TYR A 43 -7.96 5.02 17.87
N GLN A 44 -6.74 4.77 17.39
CA GLN A 44 -6.47 4.42 15.99
C GLN A 44 -7.30 3.21 15.53
N ARG A 45 -7.35 2.12 16.32
CA ARG A 45 -8.20 0.95 16.01
C ARG A 45 -9.68 1.31 15.89
N ARG A 46 -10.20 2.10 16.84
CA ARG A 46 -11.61 2.54 16.83
C ARG A 46 -11.95 3.38 15.61
N GLN A 47 -11.01 4.18 15.14
CA GLN A 47 -11.15 5.01 13.95
C GLN A 47 -10.79 4.28 12.64
N GLY A 48 -10.48 2.98 12.69
CA GLY A 48 -10.06 2.22 11.51
C GLY A 48 -8.72 2.67 10.92
N LEU A 49 -7.89 3.36 11.71
CA LEU A 49 -6.55 3.79 11.32
C LEU A 49 -5.58 2.63 11.57
N TYR A 50 -5.19 1.96 10.49
CA TYR A 50 -4.25 0.85 10.53
C TYR A 50 -2.89 1.21 9.89
N PRO A 51 -1.78 0.60 10.35
CA PRO A 51 -1.67 -0.11 11.62
C PRO A 51 -1.90 0.83 12.81
N ALA A 52 -2.52 0.31 13.88
CA ALA A 52 -2.64 1.00 15.15
C ALA A 52 -1.29 0.96 15.89
N ASP A 53 -0.36 1.76 15.38
CA ASP A 53 1.06 1.83 15.75
C ASP A 53 1.34 2.63 17.02
N GLY A 54 0.34 3.36 17.53
CA GLY A 54 0.45 4.10 18.79
C GLY A 54 1.14 5.44 18.63
N ILE A 55 1.27 5.91 17.39
CA ILE A 55 2.01 7.12 17.06
C ILE A 55 1.09 8.14 16.40
N VAL A 56 1.17 9.38 16.85
CA VAL A 56 0.28 10.46 16.41
C VAL A 56 0.97 11.26 15.32
N GLY A 57 0.70 10.89 14.07
CA GLY A 57 1.07 11.65 12.88
C GLY A 57 -0.07 12.49 12.30
N PRO A 58 0.09 13.03 11.07
CA PRO A 58 -0.92 13.88 10.43
C PRO A 58 -2.31 13.23 10.32
N ILE A 59 -2.38 11.94 10.00
CA ILE A 59 -3.65 11.20 9.87
C ILE A 59 -4.36 11.09 11.23
N THR A 60 -3.63 10.65 12.27
CA THR A 60 -4.20 10.53 13.62
C THR A 60 -4.59 11.90 14.19
N ASN A 61 -3.80 12.94 13.93
CA ASN A 61 -4.15 14.31 14.30
C ASN A 61 -5.39 14.83 13.56
N ALA A 62 -5.51 14.54 12.26
CA ALA A 62 -6.68 14.93 11.49
C ALA A 62 -7.96 14.26 12.03
N ALA A 63 -7.90 12.96 12.34
CA ALA A 63 -8.99 12.24 12.97
C ALA A 63 -9.36 12.83 14.35
N LEU A 64 -8.35 13.07 15.20
CA LEU A 64 -8.54 13.66 16.54
C LEU A 64 -9.10 15.08 16.51
N SER A 65 -8.89 15.81 15.42
CA SER A 65 -9.45 17.16 15.24
C SER A 65 -10.87 17.09 14.67
N ALA A 66 -11.14 16.20 13.70
CA ALA A 66 -12.47 16.00 13.16
C ALA A 66 -13.48 15.52 14.23
N ASP A 67 -13.04 14.69 15.17
CA ASP A 67 -13.86 14.25 16.31
C ASP A 67 -14.25 15.39 17.28
N LYS A 68 -13.52 16.51 17.30
CA LYS A 68 -13.87 17.69 18.13
C LYS A 68 -15.02 18.51 17.55
N ASP A 69 -15.14 18.55 16.22
CA ASP A 69 -16.11 19.40 15.52
C ASP A 69 -17.52 18.78 15.48
N THR A 70 -17.65 17.47 15.73
CA THR A 70 -18.94 16.75 15.72
C THR A 70 -19.59 16.64 17.10
N GLY A 71 -19.52 17.70 17.91
CA GLY A 71 -19.94 17.71 19.31
C GLY A 71 -21.21 16.90 19.63
N ALA A 72 -21.09 16.05 20.66
CA ALA A 72 -22.16 15.59 21.56
C ALA A 72 -23.32 14.69 21.08
N ASP A 73 -23.41 14.19 19.83
CA ASP A 73 -24.57 13.34 19.46
C ASP A 73 -24.30 12.06 18.64
N ARG A 74 -23.16 11.39 18.88
CA ARG A 74 -23.05 9.96 18.54
C ARG A 74 -22.58 9.18 19.75
N ALA A 75 -23.53 8.48 20.36
CA ALA A 75 -23.25 7.35 21.25
C ALA A 75 -22.20 6.42 20.62
N PRO A 76 -21.34 5.77 21.41
CA PRO A 76 -20.32 4.86 20.90
C PRO A 76 -20.97 3.84 19.98
N ARG A 77 -20.59 3.85 18.70
CA ARG A 77 -21.06 2.85 17.74
C ARG A 77 -20.63 1.49 18.30
N PRO A 78 -21.56 0.56 18.56
CA PRO A 78 -21.19 -0.74 19.09
C PRO A 78 -20.22 -1.41 18.10
N PRO A 79 -19.28 -2.25 18.59
CA PRO A 79 -18.52 -3.10 17.69
C PRO A 79 -19.53 -3.85 16.81
N ALA A 80 -19.28 -3.87 15.49
CA ALA A 80 -20.13 -4.59 14.55
C ALA A 80 -20.49 -5.97 15.12
N ARG A 81 -21.80 -6.23 15.26
CA ARG A 81 -22.29 -7.55 15.70
C ARG A 81 -21.67 -8.60 14.78
N ARG A 82 -21.00 -9.58 15.39
CA ARG A 82 -20.55 -10.77 14.71
C ARG A 82 -21.78 -11.58 14.27
N PRO A 83 -21.79 -12.20 13.08
CA PRO A 83 -22.70 -13.31 12.84
C PRO A 83 -22.36 -14.41 13.85
N ASP A 84 -23.36 -14.85 14.60
CA ASP A 84 -23.22 -15.91 15.60
C ASP A 84 -22.86 -17.23 14.91
N GLY A 85 -21.71 -17.80 15.28
CA GLY A 85 -21.28 -19.11 14.80
C GLY A 85 -19.76 -19.29 14.83
N LEU A 86 -19.27 -19.92 15.90
CA LEU A 86 -17.95 -20.55 16.08
C LEU A 86 -16.77 -19.65 16.53
N GLY A 87 -16.39 -19.79 17.81
CA GLY A 87 -15.00 -19.65 18.29
C GLY A 87 -14.67 -18.46 19.20
N LYS A 88 -13.93 -18.74 20.29
CA LYS A 88 -13.46 -17.88 21.40
C LYS A 88 -12.82 -16.51 21.00
N PRO A 89 -12.65 -15.56 21.94
CA PRO A 89 -12.21 -14.19 21.65
C PRO A 89 -10.83 -14.18 20.96
N VAL A 90 -10.71 -13.37 19.91
CA VAL A 90 -9.46 -13.19 19.17
C VAL A 90 -8.53 -12.25 19.95
N SER A 91 -8.07 -12.67 21.13
CA SER A 91 -6.85 -12.13 21.77
C SER A 91 -5.57 -12.61 21.05
N ASP A 92 -5.72 -13.67 20.25
CA ASP A 92 -4.66 -14.34 19.53
C ASP A 92 -4.00 -13.52 18.41
N ALA A 93 -4.70 -12.62 17.71
CA ALA A 93 -4.09 -11.93 16.57
C ALA A 93 -3.02 -10.89 16.98
N ALA A 94 -3.21 -10.23 18.13
CA ALA A 94 -2.31 -9.20 18.64
C ALA A 94 -1.08 -9.78 19.36
N ASP A 95 -1.24 -10.94 20.02
CA ASP A 95 -0.09 -11.65 20.61
C ASP A 95 0.65 -12.52 19.58
N ARG A 96 -0.04 -13.04 18.55
CA ARG A 96 0.62 -13.60 17.35
C ARG A 96 1.41 -12.55 16.56
N ALA A 97 1.05 -11.27 16.60
CA ALA A 97 1.83 -10.20 15.97
C ALA A 97 3.04 -9.74 16.81
N ARG A 98 2.98 -9.90 18.14
CA ARG A 98 4.09 -9.60 19.06
C ARG A 98 5.10 -10.74 19.22
N HIS A 99 4.69 -11.98 18.94
CA HIS A 99 5.51 -13.19 19.10
C HIS A 99 5.61 -14.06 17.84
N ARG A 100 5.16 -13.59 16.66
CA ARG A 100 5.57 -14.26 15.42
C ARG A 100 7.05 -13.98 15.25
N PRO A 101 7.90 -15.02 15.12
CA PRO A 101 9.20 -14.79 14.54
C PRO A 101 8.97 -14.05 13.22
N MET A 102 9.75 -12.99 12.98
CA MET A 102 9.86 -12.37 11.65
C MET A 102 9.91 -13.49 10.61
N PRO A 103 9.22 -13.37 9.46
CA PRO A 103 9.23 -14.41 8.44
C PRO A 103 10.66 -14.91 8.24
N SER A 104 10.87 -16.21 8.39
CA SER A 104 12.21 -16.82 8.42
C SER A 104 12.99 -16.44 7.16
N GLY A 105 14.11 -15.74 7.37
CA GLY A 105 14.99 -15.24 6.32
C GLY A 105 15.78 -14.06 6.87
N GLY A 106 17.12 -14.16 6.89
CA GLY A 106 17.96 -13.03 7.32
C GLY A 106 17.83 -11.86 6.35
N ALA A 107 18.11 -10.64 6.83
CA ALA A 107 18.24 -9.48 5.96
C ALA A 107 19.30 -9.76 4.87
N MET A 108 18.97 -9.46 3.62
CA MET A 108 19.81 -9.73 2.45
C MET A 108 20.28 -8.44 1.82
N ALA A 109 21.43 -8.48 1.16
CA ALA A 109 21.88 -7.39 0.32
C ALA A 109 20.86 -7.15 -0.80
N VAL A 110 20.29 -5.93 -0.84
CA VAL A 110 19.17 -5.57 -1.72
C VAL A 110 19.44 -5.85 -3.19
N ALA A 111 20.71 -5.75 -3.64
CA ALA A 111 21.12 -6.06 -5.01
C ALA A 111 20.73 -7.47 -5.48
N ARG A 112 20.57 -8.44 -4.55
CA ARG A 112 20.23 -9.83 -4.85
C ARG A 112 18.75 -10.16 -4.65
N VAL A 113 17.97 -9.24 -4.10
CA VAL A 113 16.56 -9.48 -3.78
C VAL A 113 15.70 -9.23 -5.02
N GLN A 114 14.70 -10.07 -5.24
CA GLN A 114 13.65 -9.87 -6.22
C GLN A 114 12.32 -9.82 -5.48
N VAL A 115 11.29 -9.24 -6.11
CA VAL A 115 9.95 -9.25 -5.52
C VAL A 115 9.49 -10.70 -5.35
N SER A 116 8.93 -11.02 -4.18
CA SER A 116 8.39 -12.35 -3.95
C SER A 116 7.07 -12.55 -4.71
N ARG A 117 6.61 -13.80 -4.82
CA ARG A 117 5.26 -14.10 -5.33
C ARG A 117 4.17 -13.41 -4.50
N LEU A 118 4.33 -13.36 -3.18
CA LEU A 118 3.40 -12.66 -2.29
C LEU A 118 3.47 -11.13 -2.50
N GLY A 119 4.65 -10.58 -2.76
CA GLY A 119 4.83 -9.17 -3.09
C GLY A 119 4.14 -8.79 -4.40
N ARG A 120 4.25 -9.62 -5.45
CA ARG A 120 3.51 -9.42 -6.70
C ARG A 120 2.00 -9.47 -6.48
N LYS A 121 1.52 -10.44 -5.69
CA LYS A 121 0.11 -10.53 -5.33
C LYS A 121 -0.35 -9.29 -4.56
N PHE A 122 0.47 -8.80 -3.63
CA PHE A 122 0.16 -7.60 -2.85
C PHE A 122 0.02 -6.37 -3.75
N ILE A 123 0.92 -6.17 -4.71
CA ILE A 123 0.80 -5.10 -5.71
C ILE A 123 -0.48 -5.29 -6.53
N PHE A 124 -0.75 -6.52 -6.98
CA PHE A 124 -1.94 -6.85 -7.73
C PHE A 124 -3.23 -6.48 -6.99
N ASP A 125 -3.37 -6.91 -5.73
CA ASP A 125 -4.56 -6.69 -4.91
C ASP A 125 -4.86 -5.18 -4.70
N HIS A 126 -3.83 -4.33 -4.77
CA HIS A 126 -3.96 -2.87 -4.55
C HIS A 126 -4.08 -2.03 -5.84
N GLU A 127 -3.86 -2.62 -7.01
CA GLU A 127 -3.81 -1.92 -8.31
C GLU A 127 -4.83 -2.42 -9.32
N ALA A 128 -5.18 -3.71 -9.25
CA ALA A 128 -6.07 -4.34 -10.22
C ALA A 128 -7.48 -3.73 -10.14
N GLN A 129 -8.07 -3.49 -11.30
CA GLN A 129 -9.43 -2.96 -11.42
C GLN A 129 -10.18 -3.81 -12.44
N ARG A 130 -11.10 -4.65 -11.95
CA ARG A 130 -11.91 -5.52 -12.81
C ARG A 130 -12.73 -4.70 -13.80
N GLY A 131 -12.78 -5.17 -15.05
CA GLY A 131 -13.35 -4.47 -16.20
C GLY A 131 -12.43 -3.42 -16.82
N LYS A 132 -11.27 -3.14 -16.21
CA LYS A 132 -10.27 -2.19 -16.70
C LYS A 132 -8.91 -2.85 -16.92
N SER A 133 -8.22 -3.25 -15.85
CA SER A 133 -6.86 -3.82 -15.96
C SER A 133 -6.87 -5.19 -16.67
N ASN A 134 -7.91 -5.99 -16.50
CA ASN A 134 -8.06 -7.28 -17.18
C ASN A 134 -8.42 -7.17 -18.67
N ARG A 135 -8.60 -5.95 -19.21
CA ARG A 135 -8.97 -5.70 -20.61
C ARG A 135 -8.00 -4.71 -21.26
N LEU A 136 -8.02 -4.66 -22.59
CA LEU A 136 -7.31 -3.61 -23.32
C LEU A 136 -7.91 -2.25 -22.95
N HIS A 137 -7.04 -1.30 -22.60
CA HIS A 137 -7.42 0.06 -22.24
C HIS A 137 -6.35 1.07 -22.65
N HIS A 138 -6.68 2.36 -22.60
CA HIS A 138 -5.77 3.47 -22.89
C HIS A 138 -5.85 4.48 -21.74
N PRO A 139 -4.95 4.41 -20.75
CA PRO A 139 -5.14 5.10 -19.46
C PRO A 139 -4.89 6.62 -19.52
N SER A 140 -4.10 7.11 -20.47
CA SER A 140 -3.78 8.52 -20.65
C SER A 140 -3.48 8.85 -22.11
N THR A 141 -3.33 10.13 -22.47
CA THR A 141 -2.93 10.53 -23.83
C THR A 141 -1.48 10.20 -24.17
N GLY A 142 -0.61 10.02 -23.17
CA GLY A 142 0.81 9.71 -23.35
C GLY A 142 1.12 8.21 -23.51
N SER A 143 0.21 7.35 -23.04
CA SER A 143 0.30 5.89 -23.11
C SER A 143 -0.04 5.34 -24.49
N GLY A 144 0.29 4.07 -24.72
CA GLY A 144 -0.25 3.27 -25.82
C GLY A 144 -1.39 2.36 -25.39
N VAL A 145 -1.68 1.35 -26.21
CA VAL A 145 -2.59 0.27 -25.83
C VAL A 145 -2.01 -0.43 -24.61
N THR A 146 -2.76 -0.49 -23.52
CA THR A 146 -2.32 -1.03 -22.23
C THR A 146 -3.18 -2.22 -21.82
N ILE A 147 -2.58 -3.20 -21.16
CA ILE A 147 -3.28 -4.30 -20.51
C ILE A 147 -2.63 -4.63 -19.16
N GLY A 148 -3.36 -5.28 -18.26
CA GLY A 148 -2.91 -5.57 -16.92
C GLY A 148 -2.62 -4.30 -16.12
N LEU A 149 -1.64 -4.41 -15.23
CA LEU A 149 -1.20 -3.35 -14.34
C LEU A 149 -0.02 -2.62 -15.02
N GLY A 150 -0.35 -1.80 -16.02
CA GLY A 150 0.62 -0.91 -16.67
C GLY A 150 1.50 -1.55 -17.75
N TYR A 151 1.14 -2.70 -18.30
CA TYR A 151 1.81 -3.24 -19.48
C TYR A 151 1.40 -2.46 -20.73
N ASP A 152 2.16 -1.41 -21.02
CA ASP A 152 1.95 -0.48 -22.14
C ASP A 152 2.63 -0.98 -23.42
N MET A 153 1.89 -1.13 -24.52
CA MET A 153 2.41 -1.71 -25.76
C MET A 153 3.12 -0.68 -26.67
N LYS A 154 3.16 0.61 -26.31
CA LYS A 154 3.69 1.70 -27.15
C LYS A 154 5.13 1.49 -27.58
N ASP A 155 6.00 1.17 -26.65
CA ASP A 155 7.45 1.03 -26.91
C ASP A 155 7.87 -0.44 -27.10
N ARG A 156 6.91 -1.33 -27.30
CA ARG A 156 7.13 -2.77 -27.49
C ARG A 156 6.89 -3.16 -28.94
N SER A 157 7.62 -4.17 -29.41
CA SER A 157 7.34 -4.77 -30.72
C SER A 157 6.11 -5.68 -30.66
N SER A 158 5.40 -5.85 -31.77
CA SER A 158 4.29 -6.81 -31.87
C SER A 158 4.72 -8.23 -31.47
N ALA A 159 5.90 -8.68 -31.92
CA ALA A 159 6.44 -10.00 -31.56
C ALA A 159 6.68 -10.14 -30.05
N THR A 160 7.14 -9.09 -29.37
CA THR A 160 7.29 -9.08 -27.91
C THR A 160 5.93 -9.16 -27.23
N VAL A 161 4.96 -8.34 -27.66
CA VAL A 161 3.62 -8.34 -27.06
C VAL A 161 2.95 -9.70 -27.20
N GLN A 162 3.00 -10.31 -28.37
CA GLN A 162 2.43 -11.63 -28.60
C GLN A 162 3.08 -12.68 -27.67
N ARG A 163 4.42 -12.75 -27.65
CA ARG A 163 5.16 -13.70 -26.81
C ARG A 163 4.85 -13.56 -25.33
N ASP A 164 4.82 -12.32 -24.83
CA ASP A 164 4.58 -12.04 -23.41
C ASP A 164 3.15 -12.45 -23.01
N LEU A 165 2.15 -12.22 -23.90
CA LEU A 165 0.77 -12.67 -23.68
C LEU A 165 0.64 -14.21 -23.74
N GLU A 166 1.31 -14.87 -24.69
CA GLU A 166 1.31 -16.34 -24.78
C GLU A 166 2.00 -16.99 -23.58
N THR A 167 3.04 -16.36 -23.02
CA THR A 167 3.76 -16.84 -21.82
C THR A 167 2.86 -16.87 -20.58
N ILE A 168 1.84 -16.01 -20.53
CA ILE A 168 0.80 -16.03 -19.50
C ILE A 168 -0.44 -16.81 -19.97
N GLU A 169 -0.29 -17.72 -20.91
CA GLU A 169 -1.35 -18.64 -21.38
C GLU A 169 -2.55 -17.93 -22.02
N VAL A 170 -2.37 -16.74 -22.59
CA VAL A 170 -3.39 -16.16 -23.48
C VAL A 170 -3.37 -16.96 -24.79
N PRO A 171 -4.54 -17.39 -25.32
CA PRO A 171 -4.59 -18.12 -26.58
C PRO A 171 -3.88 -17.37 -27.73
N ALA A 172 -3.06 -18.09 -28.51
CA ALA A 172 -2.20 -17.49 -29.55
C ALA A 172 -2.95 -16.58 -30.53
N ALA A 173 -4.17 -16.94 -30.93
CA ALA A 173 -5.01 -16.11 -31.81
C ALA A 173 -5.39 -14.76 -31.16
N ILE A 174 -5.69 -14.77 -29.87
CA ILE A 174 -6.01 -13.57 -29.08
C ILE A 174 -4.75 -12.72 -28.89
N ALA A 175 -3.62 -13.36 -28.52
CA ALA A 175 -2.34 -12.70 -28.33
C ALA A 175 -1.84 -12.02 -29.62
N HIS A 176 -1.94 -12.71 -30.76
CA HIS A 176 -1.62 -12.19 -32.09
C HIS A 176 -2.52 -11.01 -32.47
N THR A 177 -3.82 -11.07 -32.17
CA THR A 177 -4.71 -9.94 -32.47
C THR A 177 -4.39 -8.75 -31.56
N ALA A 178 -4.14 -8.98 -30.27
CA ALA A 178 -3.79 -7.94 -29.31
C ALA A 178 -2.44 -7.27 -29.63
N SER A 179 -1.48 -8.01 -30.18
CA SER A 179 -0.15 -7.49 -30.52
C SER A 179 -0.17 -6.43 -31.63
N PHE A 180 -1.22 -6.35 -32.44
CA PHE A 180 -1.41 -5.23 -33.38
C PHE A 180 -1.60 -3.87 -32.69
N GLY A 181 -1.88 -3.86 -31.39
CA GLY A 181 -1.88 -2.66 -30.56
C GLY A 181 -0.48 -2.10 -30.26
N ALA A 182 0.57 -2.89 -30.50
CA ALA A 182 1.96 -2.47 -30.33
C ALA A 182 2.31 -1.24 -31.18
N GLY A 183 3.12 -0.33 -30.62
CA GLY A 183 3.49 0.91 -31.30
C GLY A 183 2.39 1.98 -31.39
N LYS A 184 1.13 1.64 -31.08
CA LYS A 184 0.03 2.62 -31.16
C LYS A 184 0.01 3.55 -29.95
N SER A 185 -0.24 4.82 -30.18
CA SER A 185 -0.47 5.85 -29.16
C SER A 185 -1.58 6.82 -29.57
N GLY A 186 -2.05 7.66 -28.65
CA GLY A 186 -3.00 8.72 -28.97
C GLY A 186 -4.33 8.19 -29.54
N SER A 187 -4.80 8.79 -30.65
CA SER A 187 -6.07 8.40 -31.29
C SER A 187 -6.04 6.96 -31.83
N ALA A 188 -4.92 6.51 -32.39
CA ALA A 188 -4.76 5.16 -32.92
C ALA A 188 -4.85 4.09 -31.82
N ALA A 189 -4.29 4.35 -30.64
CA ALA A 189 -4.44 3.47 -29.49
C ALA A 189 -5.88 3.46 -28.97
N ALA A 190 -6.52 4.63 -28.86
CA ALA A 190 -7.90 4.76 -28.42
C ALA A 190 -8.89 4.04 -29.35
N GLU A 191 -8.69 4.14 -30.67
CA GLU A 191 -9.47 3.42 -31.67
C GLU A 191 -9.27 1.90 -31.57
N PHE A 192 -8.01 1.45 -31.51
CA PHE A 192 -7.72 0.03 -31.37
C PHE A 192 -8.38 -0.56 -30.11
N VAL A 193 -8.28 0.14 -28.98
CA VAL A 193 -8.92 -0.26 -27.72
C VAL A 193 -10.45 -0.30 -27.86
N ARG A 194 -11.09 0.69 -28.50
CA ARG A 194 -12.54 0.67 -28.70
C ARG A 194 -12.99 -0.56 -29.49
N ASN A 195 -12.27 -0.88 -30.56
CA ASN A 195 -12.62 -1.99 -31.44
C ASN A 195 -12.31 -3.36 -30.84
N ASN A 196 -11.35 -3.43 -29.90
CA ASN A 196 -10.85 -4.70 -29.33
C ASN A 196 -11.04 -4.80 -27.82
N LYS A 197 -11.91 -3.98 -27.21
CA LYS A 197 -12.02 -3.87 -25.74
C LYS A 197 -12.29 -5.21 -25.04
N ASN A 198 -13.07 -6.07 -25.68
CA ASN A 198 -13.49 -7.37 -25.15
C ASN A 198 -12.71 -8.54 -25.76
N LEU A 199 -11.68 -8.27 -26.55
CA LEU A 199 -10.84 -9.30 -27.18
C LEU A 199 -10.21 -10.23 -26.14
N ILE A 200 -9.89 -9.69 -24.97
CA ILE A 200 -9.16 -10.36 -23.91
C ILE A 200 -9.76 -9.99 -22.55
N ASP A 201 -9.91 -11.00 -21.70
CA ASP A 201 -10.34 -10.88 -20.30
C ASP A 201 -9.36 -11.70 -19.45
N LEU A 202 -8.30 -11.06 -18.97
CA LEU A 202 -7.22 -11.72 -18.24
C LEU A 202 -7.71 -12.21 -16.87
N THR A 203 -7.34 -13.43 -16.50
CA THR A 203 -7.50 -13.90 -15.12
C THR A 203 -6.54 -13.16 -14.17
N ASP A 204 -6.80 -13.24 -12.86
CA ASP A 204 -5.92 -12.65 -11.84
C ASP A 204 -4.50 -13.22 -11.90
N VAL A 205 -4.37 -14.51 -12.23
CA VAL A 205 -3.06 -15.17 -12.39
C VAL A 205 -2.33 -14.61 -13.61
N GLN A 206 -3.04 -14.41 -14.72
CA GLN A 206 -2.46 -13.86 -15.95
C GLN A 206 -2.02 -12.40 -15.77
N GLN A 207 -2.84 -11.58 -15.09
CA GLN A 207 -2.46 -10.20 -14.76
C GLN A 207 -1.20 -10.15 -13.88
N GLN A 208 -1.08 -11.06 -12.90
CA GLN A 208 0.13 -11.20 -12.07
C GLN A 208 1.34 -11.68 -12.88
N GLY A 209 1.14 -12.57 -13.86
CA GLY A 209 2.19 -12.98 -14.80
C GLY A 209 2.71 -11.79 -15.61
N LEU A 210 1.80 -10.98 -16.15
CA LEU A 210 2.18 -9.82 -16.96
C LEU A 210 2.88 -8.73 -16.14
N LEU A 211 2.50 -8.59 -14.86
CA LEU A 211 3.15 -7.69 -13.90
C LEU A 211 4.66 -8.01 -13.76
N ALA A 212 5.10 -9.25 -13.98
CA ALA A 212 6.51 -9.63 -13.94
C ALA A 212 7.38 -8.90 -14.99
N HIS A 213 6.79 -8.43 -16.09
CA HIS A 213 7.49 -7.63 -17.11
C HIS A 213 7.64 -6.16 -16.72
N ILE A 214 6.91 -5.71 -15.69
CA ILE A 214 6.86 -4.31 -15.26
C ILE A 214 7.62 -4.11 -13.96
N VAL A 215 7.51 -5.03 -13.00
CA VAL A 215 8.16 -4.93 -11.69
C VAL A 215 9.67 -4.70 -11.72
N PRO A 216 10.47 -5.27 -12.66
CA PRO A 216 11.92 -5.08 -12.68
C PRO A 216 12.37 -3.61 -12.65
N GLN A 217 11.61 -2.69 -13.25
CA GLN A 217 11.95 -1.26 -13.21
C GLN A 217 11.86 -0.68 -11.79
N TYR A 218 10.87 -1.12 -11.01
CA TYR A 218 10.66 -0.68 -9.63
C TYR A 218 11.61 -1.38 -8.66
N GLU A 219 11.94 -2.66 -8.90
CA GLU A 219 13.03 -3.32 -8.18
C GLU A 219 14.34 -2.57 -8.35
N ASN A 220 14.68 -2.19 -9.58
CA ASN A 220 15.90 -1.44 -9.88
C ASN A 220 15.90 -0.08 -9.18
N LEU A 221 14.75 0.59 -9.07
CA LEU A 221 14.63 1.81 -8.30
C LEU A 221 14.95 1.58 -6.81
N VAL A 222 14.38 0.53 -6.20
CA VAL A 222 14.67 0.15 -4.81
C VAL A 222 16.15 -0.19 -4.62
N LYS A 223 16.71 -1.03 -5.50
CA LYS A 223 18.13 -1.45 -5.49
C LYS A 223 19.10 -0.28 -5.61
N ARG A 224 18.74 0.75 -6.37
CA ARG A 224 19.56 1.97 -6.51
C ARG A 224 19.46 2.88 -5.29
N SER A 225 18.29 2.96 -4.65
CA SER A 225 18.04 3.89 -3.54
C SER A 225 18.41 3.34 -2.16
N ILE A 226 18.23 2.04 -1.91
CA ILE A 226 18.50 1.43 -0.61
C ILE A 226 19.94 0.91 -0.52
N LYS A 227 20.60 1.20 0.61
CA LYS A 227 22.01 0.89 0.89
C LYS A 227 22.19 -0.08 2.07
N VAL A 228 21.13 -0.33 2.82
CA VAL A 228 21.11 -1.27 3.95
C VAL A 228 20.51 -2.61 3.54
N PRO A 229 20.88 -3.74 4.19
CA PRO A 229 20.20 -5.01 3.98
C PRO A 229 18.71 -4.92 4.34
N LEU A 230 17.87 -5.65 3.61
CA LEU A 230 16.42 -5.73 3.85
C LEU A 230 15.96 -7.18 3.96
N HIS A 231 14.93 -7.40 4.76
CA HIS A 231 14.13 -8.61 4.71
C HIS A 231 13.25 -8.62 3.44
N GLN A 232 12.80 -9.81 3.03
CA GLN A 232 12.01 -9.95 1.81
C GLN A 232 10.73 -9.08 1.82
N HIS A 233 10.04 -9.00 2.95
CA HIS A 233 8.80 -8.23 3.07
C HIS A 233 9.04 -6.71 3.04
N GLU A 234 10.19 -6.24 3.56
CA GLU A 234 10.60 -4.83 3.46
C GLU A 234 10.88 -4.46 2.00
N PHE A 235 11.58 -5.33 1.27
CA PHE A 235 11.82 -5.15 -0.17
C PHE A 235 10.51 -5.13 -0.96
N ASP A 236 9.62 -6.10 -0.72
CA ASP A 236 8.31 -6.17 -1.39
C ASP A 236 7.46 -4.92 -1.13
N ALA A 237 7.45 -4.42 0.11
CA ALA A 237 6.75 -3.18 0.47
C ALA A 237 7.31 -1.96 -0.28
N LEU A 238 8.63 -1.83 -0.36
CA LEU A 238 9.26 -0.73 -1.09
C LEU A 238 9.05 -0.83 -2.59
N VAL A 239 9.02 -2.03 -3.18
CA VAL A 239 8.66 -2.23 -4.59
C VAL A 239 7.20 -1.82 -4.84
N SER A 240 6.28 -2.18 -3.95
CA SER A 240 4.88 -1.73 -4.04
C SER A 240 4.76 -0.20 -3.96
N TYR A 241 5.47 0.42 -3.02
CA TYR A 241 5.48 1.87 -2.86
C TYR A 241 6.11 2.57 -4.08
N ALA A 242 7.20 2.01 -4.62
CA ALA A 242 7.89 2.51 -5.82
C ALA A 242 7.00 2.54 -7.07
N TYR A 243 5.99 1.67 -7.15
CA TYR A 243 5.04 1.63 -8.26
C TYR A 243 4.24 2.94 -8.36
N ASN A 244 3.86 3.51 -7.22
CA ASN A 244 3.17 4.78 -7.13
C ASN A 244 3.65 5.49 -5.85
N PRO A 245 4.77 6.24 -5.86
CA PRO A 245 5.30 6.83 -4.64
C PRO A 245 4.74 8.23 -4.36
N GLY A 246 4.02 8.83 -5.32
CA GLY A 246 3.78 10.27 -5.33
C GLY A 246 5.11 11.03 -5.35
N GLY A 247 5.36 11.83 -4.31
CA GLY A 247 6.62 12.58 -4.16
C GLY A 247 7.56 12.08 -3.05
N GLY A 248 7.19 11.02 -2.32
CA GLY A 248 7.85 10.65 -1.06
C GLY A 248 9.06 9.75 -1.19
N TRP A 249 9.38 9.30 -2.40
CA TRP A 249 10.38 8.26 -2.64
C TRP A 249 11.75 8.59 -2.03
N ARG A 250 12.31 9.77 -2.38
CA ARG A 250 13.66 10.17 -1.95
C ARG A 250 13.78 10.25 -0.43
N LYS A 251 12.77 10.81 0.24
CA LYS A 251 12.79 10.99 1.69
C LYS A 251 12.52 9.69 2.45
N THR A 252 11.59 8.88 1.96
CA THR A 252 11.32 7.54 2.50
C THR A 252 12.57 6.68 2.48
N THR A 253 13.26 6.61 1.33
CA THR A 253 14.46 5.79 1.18
C THR A 253 15.65 6.31 1.99
N ALA A 254 15.78 7.62 2.17
CA ALA A 254 16.76 8.21 3.09
C ALA A 254 16.51 7.74 4.54
N PHE A 255 15.29 7.83 5.03
CA PHE A 255 14.93 7.33 6.36
C PHE A 255 15.18 5.84 6.53
N VAL A 256 14.88 5.01 5.52
CA VAL A 256 15.21 3.57 5.57
C VAL A 256 16.73 3.36 5.69
N ASN A 257 17.53 4.07 4.89
CA ASN A 257 18.99 3.95 4.93
C ASN A 257 19.61 4.43 6.26
N GLU A 258 18.99 5.40 6.92
CA GLU A 258 19.38 5.90 8.24
C GLU A 258 18.89 5.00 9.40
N GLY A 259 18.17 3.91 9.10
CA GLY A 259 17.54 3.06 10.11
C GLY A 259 16.33 3.70 10.80
N LEU A 260 15.89 4.86 10.33
CA LEU A 260 14.69 5.58 10.78
C LEU A 260 13.42 4.98 10.13
N VAL A 261 13.26 3.65 10.26
CA VAL A 261 12.19 2.86 9.65
C VAL A 261 10.81 3.45 9.94
N HIS A 262 10.57 3.90 11.18
CA HIS A 262 9.31 4.51 11.54
C HIS A 262 9.02 5.80 10.75
N ASP A 263 10.02 6.68 10.64
CA ASP A 263 9.87 7.96 9.95
C ASP A 263 9.67 7.74 8.44
N ALA A 264 10.28 6.68 7.88
CA ALA A 264 10.01 6.21 6.53
C ALA A 264 8.54 5.82 6.33
N MET A 265 7.97 5.02 7.24
CA MET A 265 6.58 4.55 7.13
C MET A 265 5.57 5.68 7.31
N MET A 266 5.88 6.64 8.19
CA MET A 266 5.07 7.85 8.32
C MET A 266 5.15 8.72 7.08
N GLU A 267 6.32 8.79 6.43
CA GLU A 267 6.47 9.51 5.17
C GLU A 267 5.61 8.88 4.07
N ILE A 268 5.62 7.56 3.89
CA ILE A 268 4.74 6.83 2.95
C ILE A 268 3.26 7.20 3.17
N LYS A 269 2.80 7.20 4.43
CA LYS A 269 1.41 7.53 4.81
C LYS A 269 0.99 8.97 4.49
N ARG A 270 1.92 9.89 4.20
CA ARG A 270 1.58 11.28 3.81
C ARG A 270 1.16 11.39 2.36
N TYR A 271 1.57 10.45 1.50
CA TYR A 271 1.31 10.49 0.06
C TYR A 271 -0.01 9.81 -0.29
N VAL A 272 -1.09 10.45 0.16
CA VAL A 272 -2.49 10.01 0.03
C VAL A 272 -3.38 11.06 -0.64
N TYR A 273 -2.80 12.16 -1.13
CA TYR A 273 -3.53 13.27 -1.77
C TYR A 273 -3.23 13.32 -3.28
N SER A 274 -4.22 13.74 -4.07
CA SER A 274 -4.07 14.08 -5.48
C SER A 274 -4.81 15.38 -5.77
N ARG A 275 -4.15 16.37 -6.38
CA ARG A 275 -4.71 17.71 -6.64
C ARG A 275 -5.36 18.38 -5.40
N GLY A 276 -4.79 18.12 -4.21
CA GLY A 276 -5.30 18.66 -2.93
C GLY A 276 -6.39 17.81 -2.27
N GLU A 277 -6.95 16.81 -2.95
CA GLU A 277 -8.01 15.95 -2.42
C GLU A 277 -7.47 14.65 -1.84
N LEU A 278 -8.04 14.22 -0.71
CA LEU A 278 -7.69 12.96 -0.06
C LEU A 278 -8.25 11.77 -0.85
N ILE A 279 -7.37 10.86 -1.26
CA ILE A 279 -7.75 9.65 -1.99
C ILE A 279 -7.84 8.48 -1.01
N ARG A 280 -9.07 8.07 -0.64
CA ARG A 280 -9.30 7.01 0.36
C ARG A 280 -8.63 5.68 0.01
N SER A 281 -8.60 5.30 -1.27
CA SER A 281 -7.91 4.09 -1.72
C SER A 281 -6.41 4.16 -1.48
N LEU A 282 -5.78 5.34 -1.63
CA LEU A 282 -4.38 5.53 -1.28
C LEU A 282 -4.15 5.45 0.23
N VAL A 283 -5.05 5.95 1.07
CA VAL A 283 -4.92 5.81 2.54
C VAL A 283 -4.81 4.34 2.95
N ALA A 284 -5.74 3.51 2.47
CA ALA A 284 -5.75 2.08 2.76
C ALA A 284 -4.48 1.39 2.24
N ARG A 285 -4.06 1.71 1.01
CA ARG A 285 -2.85 1.16 0.43
C ARG A 285 -1.58 1.55 1.17
N ARG A 286 -1.39 2.83 1.52
CA ARG A 286 -0.20 3.29 2.26
C ARG A 286 -0.12 2.66 3.65
N ALA A 287 -1.27 2.44 4.29
CA ALA A 287 -1.35 1.69 5.53
C ALA A 287 -0.89 0.25 5.35
N ALA A 288 -1.35 -0.43 4.30
CA ALA A 288 -0.96 -1.81 3.98
C ALA A 288 0.53 -1.92 3.63
N GLU A 289 1.07 -1.00 2.82
CA GLU A 289 2.51 -0.97 2.47
C GLU A 289 3.38 -0.78 3.72
N ALA A 290 2.97 0.11 4.64
CA ALA A 290 3.65 0.30 5.90
C ALA A 290 3.56 -0.94 6.82
N ALA A 291 2.41 -1.62 6.84
CA ALA A 291 2.23 -2.86 7.61
C ALA A 291 3.07 -4.02 7.03
N LEU A 292 3.15 -4.13 5.72
CA LEU A 292 4.00 -5.10 5.03
C LEU A 292 5.48 -4.87 5.38
N PHE A 293 5.93 -3.61 5.33
CA PHE A 293 7.31 -3.27 5.70
C PHE A 293 7.60 -3.63 7.16
N LEU A 294 6.78 -3.16 8.10
CA LEU A 294 7.04 -3.30 9.54
C LEU A 294 6.83 -4.72 10.08
N TYR A 295 5.87 -5.46 9.52
CA TYR A 295 5.33 -6.67 10.16
C TYR A 295 5.23 -7.87 9.22
N GLY A 296 5.56 -7.71 7.93
CA GLY A 296 5.42 -8.80 6.95
C GLY A 296 3.96 -9.18 6.67
N GLU A 297 3.03 -8.24 6.81
CA GLU A 297 1.60 -8.46 6.56
C GLU A 297 1.25 -8.30 5.08
N TYR A 298 1.16 -9.42 4.35
CA TYR A 298 0.71 -9.48 2.95
C TYR A 298 -0.83 -9.51 2.80
N LYS A 299 -1.57 -9.02 3.80
CA LYS A 299 -3.04 -9.09 3.84
C LYS A 299 -3.70 -7.86 3.24
#